data_AF-A0A8H2VG21-F1
#
_entry.id   AF-A0A8H2VG21-F1
#
_cell.length_a   1.000
_cell.length_b   1.000
_cell.length_c   1.000
_cell.angle_alpha   90.00
_cell.angle_beta   90.00
_cell.angle_gamma   90.00
#
_symmetry.space_group_name_H-M   'P 1'
#
loop_
_entity.id
_entity.type
_entity.pdbx_description
1 polymer ?
#
loop_
_entity_poly.entity_id
_entity_poly.type
_entity_poly.pdbx_seq_one_letter_code
_entity_poly.pdbx_strand_id
1 'polypeptide(L)'
;MSSKSLVNKGVSRFRPAQWLQEKGLAPHVYLFRNLEKGQVVYSQMPLVSQRQIDTLFVRPNWDNKKPSTRRDLWKCMAVVRVPSHSTAVQLFQNLSRLRYMRDVLYARENDKLRKKNEMGRVWYSGHFRPGFAQEAVADLKESLLKLDDKPGEATIFWEDPWRMGDLEKYWTPELPNVKHEKIDRNCNVSREESQILKELAQQTLESMNTKNQEV
;
A
#
# COMPACT_ATOMS: atom_id res chain seq x y z
N MET A 1 -25.94 30.62 -14.40
CA MET A 1 -25.74 29.99 -13.07
C MET A 1 -24.84 28.78 -13.26
N SER A 2 -23.57 28.87 -12.83
CA SER A 2 -22.57 27.80 -13.02
C SER A 2 -22.73 26.73 -11.94
N SER A 3 -23.03 25.50 -12.32
CA SER A 3 -23.19 24.34 -11.44
C SER A 3 -21.84 23.92 -10.83
N LYS A 4 -21.43 24.62 -9.77
CA LYS A 4 -20.35 24.17 -8.88
C LYS A 4 -20.88 23.09 -7.93
N SER A 5 -20.81 21.81 -8.29
CA SER A 5 -20.86 20.71 -7.28
C SER A 5 -20.42 19.33 -7.81
N LEU A 6 -19.16 19.21 -8.24
CA LEU A 6 -18.44 17.93 -8.25
C LEU A 6 -17.15 18.06 -7.45
N VAL A 7 -17.26 18.46 -6.17
CA VAL A 7 -16.11 18.77 -5.31
C VAL A 7 -15.42 17.50 -4.80
N ASN A 8 -16.13 16.37 -4.71
CA ASN A 8 -15.59 15.14 -4.12
C ASN A 8 -15.18 14.12 -5.18
N LYS A 9 -13.89 14.08 -5.52
CA LYS A 9 -13.28 12.98 -6.30
C LYS A 9 -13.35 11.66 -5.53
N GLY A 10 -13.25 10.52 -6.22
CA GLY A 10 -13.23 9.18 -5.59
C GLY A 10 -12.26 9.09 -4.41
N VAL A 11 -11.06 9.67 -4.55
CA VAL A 11 -9.97 9.58 -3.56
C VAL A 11 -10.15 10.54 -2.37
N SER A 12 -11.12 11.44 -2.44
CA SER A 12 -11.33 12.49 -1.42
C SER A 12 -11.83 11.96 -0.07
N ARG A 13 -12.24 10.69 0.04
CA ARG A 13 -12.80 10.09 1.25
C ARG A 13 -12.38 8.62 1.33
N PHE A 14 -12.41 8.08 2.54
CA PHE A 14 -12.43 6.63 2.75
C PHE A 14 -13.66 6.03 2.05
N ARG A 15 -13.47 4.89 1.39
CA ARG A 15 -14.54 4.22 0.64
C ARG A 15 -14.86 2.86 1.27
N PRO A 16 -16.13 2.61 1.66
CA PRO A 16 -16.55 1.30 2.11
C PRO A 16 -16.62 0.31 0.94
N ALA A 17 -16.70 -0.98 1.27
CA ALA A 17 -16.67 -2.07 0.29
C ALA A 17 -17.79 -1.95 -0.76
N GLN A 18 -19.02 -1.68 -0.32
CA GLN A 18 -20.18 -1.49 -1.20
C GLN A 18 -19.94 -0.40 -2.25
N TRP A 19 -19.34 0.73 -1.85
CA TRP A 19 -19.06 1.81 -2.79
C TRP A 19 -18.01 1.42 -3.84
N LEU A 20 -16.98 0.64 -3.44
CA LEU A 20 -15.96 0.16 -4.38
C LEU A 20 -16.55 -0.83 -5.39
N GLN A 21 -17.44 -1.70 -4.93
CA GLN A 21 -18.14 -2.67 -5.77
C GLN A 21 -19.09 -1.98 -6.76
N GLU A 22 -19.92 -1.05 -6.31
CA GLU A 22 -20.83 -0.25 -7.17
C GLU A 22 -20.08 0.55 -8.24
N LYS A 23 -18.83 0.91 -7.98
CA LYS A 23 -17.97 1.63 -8.93
C LYS A 23 -17.14 0.74 -9.83
N GLY A 24 -17.29 -0.59 -9.73
CA GLY A 24 -16.56 -1.55 -10.56
C GLY A 24 -15.05 -1.45 -10.37
N LEU A 25 -14.57 -1.08 -9.17
CA LEU A 25 -13.14 -1.06 -8.87
C LEU A 25 -12.69 -2.44 -8.43
N ALA A 26 -11.49 -2.88 -8.83
CA ALA A 26 -10.93 -4.13 -8.36
C ALA A 26 -10.68 -4.08 -6.83
N PRO A 27 -10.81 -5.21 -6.10
CA PRO A 27 -10.53 -5.29 -4.67
C PRO A 27 -9.02 -5.29 -4.41
N HIS A 28 -8.41 -4.12 -4.62
CA HIS A 28 -6.99 -3.87 -4.52
C HIS A 28 -6.66 -2.90 -3.38
N VAL A 29 -5.50 -3.11 -2.77
CA VAL A 29 -4.83 -2.11 -1.93
C VAL A 29 -3.48 -1.76 -2.56
N TYR A 30 -3.22 -0.47 -2.70
CA TYR A 30 -2.03 0.06 -3.35
C TYR A 30 -1.06 0.62 -2.31
N LEU A 31 0.21 0.25 -2.44
CA LEU A 31 1.29 0.77 -1.62
C LEU A 31 2.18 1.65 -2.50
N PHE A 32 2.39 2.91 -2.13
CA PHE A 32 3.22 3.86 -2.86
C PHE A 32 4.43 4.26 -2.03
N ARG A 33 5.63 4.10 -2.58
CA ARG A 33 6.88 4.56 -1.95
C ARG A 33 7.19 6.00 -2.37
N ASN A 34 7.75 6.75 -1.44
CA ASN A 34 8.32 8.06 -1.67
C ASN A 34 9.81 7.90 -2.04
N LEU A 35 10.18 8.32 -3.25
CA LEU A 35 11.55 8.19 -3.78
C LEU A 35 12.58 9.02 -3.00
N GLU A 36 12.17 10.15 -2.44
CA GLU A 36 13.06 11.08 -1.73
C GLU A 36 13.29 10.67 -0.27
N LYS A 37 12.20 10.28 0.42
CA LYS A 37 12.22 10.05 1.88
C LYS A 37 12.21 8.57 2.28
N GLY A 38 11.87 7.67 1.36
CA GLY A 38 11.70 6.24 1.64
C GLY A 38 10.41 5.87 2.37
N GLN A 39 9.55 6.85 2.66
CA GLN A 39 8.23 6.68 3.28
C GLN A 39 7.25 5.91 2.38
N VAL A 40 6.20 5.32 2.96
CA VAL A 40 5.17 4.59 2.21
C VAL A 40 3.77 5.12 2.54
N VAL A 41 2.93 5.26 1.52
CA VAL A 41 1.51 5.61 1.62
C VAL A 41 0.67 4.43 1.15
N TYR A 42 -0.41 4.16 1.88
CA TYR A 42 -1.42 3.17 1.53
C TYR A 42 -2.61 3.85 0.88
N SER A 43 -3.22 3.22 -0.11
CA SER A 43 -4.37 3.76 -0.84
C SER A 43 -5.32 2.67 -1.29
N GLN A 44 -6.62 2.97 -1.28
CA GLN A 44 -7.67 2.13 -1.89
C GLN A 44 -7.79 2.35 -3.41
N MET A 45 -7.06 3.32 -3.96
CA MET A 45 -7.12 3.71 -5.38
C MET A 45 -5.70 3.85 -5.95
N PRO A 46 -5.52 3.74 -7.28
CA PRO A 46 -4.20 3.78 -7.92
C PRO A 46 -3.60 5.20 -8.01
N LEU A 47 -3.76 6.00 -6.96
CA LEU A 47 -3.15 7.32 -6.83
C LEU A 47 -3.01 7.74 -5.37
N VAL A 48 -2.08 8.67 -5.13
CA VAL A 48 -1.84 9.30 -3.82
C VAL A 48 -2.50 10.68 -3.79
N SER A 49 -3.21 10.98 -2.71
CA SER A 49 -3.83 12.28 -2.46
C SER A 49 -3.29 12.95 -1.19
N GLN A 50 -3.41 14.28 -1.12
CA GLN A 50 -3.00 15.06 0.07
C GLN A 50 -3.72 14.56 1.33
N ARG A 51 -5.03 14.29 1.24
CA ARG A 51 -5.81 13.81 2.38
C ARG A 51 -5.27 12.49 2.94
N GLN A 52 -4.86 11.56 2.07
CA GLN A 52 -4.27 10.29 2.51
C GLN A 52 -2.95 10.52 3.23
N ILE A 53 -2.09 11.39 2.71
CA ILE A 53 -0.87 11.81 3.40
C ILE A 53 -1.19 12.43 4.76
N ASP A 54 -2.18 13.32 4.83
CA ASP A 54 -2.58 13.96 6.08
C ASP A 54 -3.11 12.95 7.11
N THR A 55 -3.82 11.92 6.66
CA THR A 55 -4.39 10.87 7.51
C THR A 55 -3.31 9.92 8.02
N LEU A 56 -2.31 9.60 7.20
CA LEU A 56 -1.26 8.64 7.53
C LEU A 56 -0.12 9.28 8.33
N PHE A 57 0.21 10.55 8.09
CA PHE A 57 1.32 11.27 8.74
C PHE A 57 0.80 12.27 9.79
N VAL A 58 0.18 11.74 10.84
CA VAL A 58 -0.47 12.54 11.90
C VAL A 58 0.53 13.27 12.80
N ARG A 59 1.68 12.64 13.10
CA ARG A 59 2.74 13.21 13.95
C ARG A 59 4.09 13.27 13.21
N PRO A 60 4.25 14.17 12.23
CA PRO A 60 5.51 14.30 11.52
C PRO A 60 6.58 14.90 12.45
N ASN A 61 7.81 14.43 12.30
CA ASN A 61 8.97 14.96 13.03
C ASN A 61 10.16 15.12 12.09
N TRP A 62 11.35 15.44 12.62
CA TRP A 62 12.54 15.67 11.80
C TRP A 62 13.00 14.40 11.06
N ASP A 63 12.79 13.22 11.64
CA ASP A 63 13.09 11.92 11.03
C ASP A 63 12.06 11.52 9.98
N ASN A 64 10.77 11.61 10.34
CA ASN A 64 9.59 11.24 9.58
C ASN A 64 8.82 12.51 9.15
N LYS A 65 9.46 13.35 8.34
CA LYS A 65 8.85 14.61 7.86
C LYS A 65 7.67 14.33 6.94
N LYS A 66 6.56 15.03 7.10
CA LYS A 66 5.40 14.94 6.21
C LYS A 66 5.83 15.06 4.72
N PRO A 67 5.49 14.09 3.85
CA PRO A 67 5.91 14.13 2.45
C PRO A 67 5.09 15.12 1.62
N SER A 68 5.66 15.54 0.49
CA SER A 68 4.96 16.35 -0.52
C SER A 68 4.01 15.51 -1.37
N THR A 69 3.00 16.14 -1.97
CA THR A 69 2.10 15.54 -2.97
C THR A 69 2.64 15.54 -4.39
N ARG A 70 3.87 15.99 -4.59
CA ARG A 70 4.58 15.95 -5.88
C ARG A 70 4.54 14.56 -6.51
N ARG A 71 3.92 14.44 -7.69
CA ARG A 71 3.64 13.16 -8.38
C ARG A 71 4.90 12.37 -8.72
N ASP A 72 5.97 13.06 -9.11
CA ASP A 72 7.24 12.47 -9.51
C ASP A 72 7.94 11.72 -8.36
N LEU A 73 7.66 12.09 -7.12
CA LEU A 73 8.24 11.48 -5.93
C LEU A 73 7.53 10.20 -5.49
N TRP A 74 6.34 9.90 -6.02
CA TRP A 74 5.57 8.73 -5.64
C TRP A 74 5.62 7.67 -6.74
N LYS A 75 5.93 6.43 -6.34
CA LYS A 75 5.91 5.25 -7.19
C LYS A 75 5.18 4.11 -6.53
N CYS A 76 4.45 3.33 -7.30
CA CYS A 76 3.85 2.10 -6.85
C CYS A 76 4.95 1.13 -6.41
N MET A 77 4.87 0.70 -5.15
CA MET A 77 5.76 -0.27 -4.53
C MET A 77 5.20 -1.68 -4.62
N ALA A 78 3.88 -1.81 -4.40
CA ALA A 78 3.16 -3.06 -4.50
C ALA A 78 1.66 -2.81 -4.72
N VAL A 79 1.00 -3.75 -5.40
CA VAL A 79 -0.46 -3.86 -5.46
C VAL A 79 -0.86 -5.18 -4.83
N VAL A 80 -1.79 -5.14 -3.90
CA VAL A 80 -2.27 -6.33 -3.19
C VAL A 80 -3.69 -6.62 -3.67
N ARG A 81 -3.85 -7.72 -4.40
CA ARG A 81 -5.14 -8.27 -4.79
C ARG A 81 -5.63 -9.22 -3.72
N VAL A 82 -6.87 -9.02 -3.29
CA VAL A 82 -7.55 -9.89 -2.32
C VAL A 82 -8.90 -10.36 -2.88
N PRO A 83 -9.50 -11.43 -2.31
CA PRO A 83 -10.69 -12.04 -2.87
C PRO A 83 -11.94 -11.15 -2.92
N SER A 84 -12.08 -10.21 -1.98
CA SER A 84 -13.30 -9.40 -1.83
C SER A 84 -13.02 -7.94 -1.48
N HIS A 85 -13.97 -7.06 -1.78
CA HIS A 85 -13.89 -5.64 -1.42
C HIS A 85 -13.89 -5.42 0.09
N SER A 86 -14.59 -6.23 0.88
CA SER A 86 -14.55 -6.15 2.35
C SER A 86 -13.16 -6.45 2.88
N THR A 87 -12.53 -7.53 2.38
CA THR A 87 -11.15 -7.88 2.73
C THR A 87 -10.17 -6.76 2.32
N ALA A 88 -10.37 -6.12 1.17
CA ALA A 88 -9.51 -5.01 0.72
C ALA A 88 -9.62 -3.80 1.65
N VAL A 89 -10.84 -3.48 2.08
CA VAL A 89 -11.10 -2.39 3.03
C VAL A 89 -10.49 -2.70 4.39
N GLN A 90 -10.66 -3.93 4.89
CA GLN A 90 -10.08 -4.36 6.16
C GLN A 90 -8.54 -4.32 6.13
N LEU A 91 -7.92 -4.82 5.05
CA LEU A 91 -6.48 -4.75 4.85
C LEU A 91 -5.97 -3.30 4.89
N PHE A 92 -6.65 -2.39 4.19
CA PHE A 92 -6.32 -0.96 4.21
C PHE A 92 -6.44 -0.34 5.61
N GLN A 93 -7.47 -0.73 6.38
CA GLN A 93 -7.66 -0.28 7.76
C GLN A 93 -6.56 -0.82 8.69
N ASN A 94 -6.20 -2.10 8.58
CA ASN A 94 -5.13 -2.74 9.34
C ASN A 94 -3.78 -2.05 9.08
N LEU A 95 -3.43 -1.80 7.82
CA LEU A 95 -2.22 -1.06 7.42
C LEU A 95 -2.20 0.36 8.01
N SER A 96 -3.32 1.08 7.91
CA SER A 96 -3.45 2.43 8.46
C SER A 96 -3.32 2.43 9.99
N ARG A 97 -3.85 1.38 10.65
CA ARG A 97 -3.77 1.20 12.10
C ARG A 97 -2.34 0.89 12.55
N LEU A 98 -1.61 0.00 11.86
CA LEU A 98 -0.21 -0.30 12.16
C LEU A 98 0.68 0.93 11.98
N ARG A 99 0.45 1.74 10.93
CA ARG A 99 1.15 3.03 10.80
C ARG A 99 0.89 3.96 11.98
N TYR A 100 -0.38 4.11 12.39
CA TYR A 100 -0.71 4.91 13.57
C TYR A 100 -0.05 4.36 14.84
N MET A 101 0.02 3.04 15.00
CA MET A 101 0.75 2.39 16.10
C MET A 101 2.24 2.74 16.06
N ARG A 102 2.89 2.68 14.89
CA ARG A 102 4.31 3.00 14.71
C ARG A 102 4.66 4.47 14.96
N ASP A 103 3.76 5.39 14.61
CA ASP A 103 4.01 6.83 14.70
C ASP A 103 3.51 7.46 16.01
N VAL A 104 2.52 6.86 16.68
CA VAL A 104 1.83 7.48 17.83
C VAL A 104 1.84 6.60 19.07
N LEU A 105 1.31 5.37 19.00
CA LEU A 105 1.07 4.57 20.20
C LEU A 105 2.33 3.90 20.74
N TYR A 106 3.11 3.30 19.86
CA TYR A 106 4.29 2.49 20.18
C TYR A 106 5.55 3.03 19.49
N ALA A 107 5.64 4.36 19.41
CA ALA A 107 6.72 5.05 18.70
C ALA A 107 8.10 4.72 19.30
N ARG A 108 8.19 4.51 20.61
CA ARG A 108 9.44 4.20 21.32
C ARG A 108 9.89 2.77 21.04
N GLU A 109 8.96 1.82 21.05
CA GLU A 109 9.18 0.41 20.76
C GLU A 109 9.62 0.25 19.31
N ASN A 110 8.92 0.92 18.39
CA ASN A 110 9.25 0.93 16.98
C ASN A 110 10.66 1.51 16.73
N ASP A 111 11.03 2.59 17.42
CA ASP A 111 12.35 3.20 17.26
C ASP A 111 13.50 2.28 17.70
N LYS A 112 13.28 1.40 18.69
CA LYS A 112 14.25 0.39 19.12
C LYS A 112 14.50 -0.69 18.05
N LEU A 113 13.52 -0.98 17.21
CA LEU A 113 13.63 -1.99 16.14
C LEU A 113 14.39 -1.46 14.91
N ARG A 114 14.50 -0.14 14.77
CA ARG A 114 15.14 0.49 13.62
C ARG A 114 16.66 0.42 13.71
N LYS A 115 17.30 0.14 12.57
CA LYS A 115 18.75 0.27 12.43
C LYS A 115 19.18 1.70 12.76
N LYS A 116 20.19 1.83 13.63
CA LYS A 116 20.80 3.10 14.01
C LYS A 116 22.11 3.33 13.27
N ASN A 117 22.48 4.60 13.12
CA ASN A 117 23.83 5.00 12.73
C ASN A 117 24.71 5.23 13.98
N GLU A 118 25.97 5.59 13.77
CA GLU A 118 26.94 5.84 14.83
C GLU A 118 26.52 6.96 15.81
N MET A 119 25.66 7.87 15.36
CA MET A 119 25.10 8.96 16.18
C MET A 119 23.82 8.57 16.92
N GLY A 120 23.42 7.29 16.92
CA GLY A 120 22.19 6.81 17.56
C GLY A 120 20.90 7.24 16.87
N ARG A 121 20.98 7.84 15.68
CA ARG A 121 19.82 8.24 14.86
C ARG A 121 19.38 7.07 14.00
N VAL A 122 18.09 7.03 13.61
CA VAL A 122 17.62 6.08 12.59
C VAL A 122 18.47 6.25 11.34
N TRP A 123 18.98 5.14 10.78
CA TRP A 123 19.87 5.19 9.62
C TRP A 123 19.23 5.94 8.43
N TYR A 124 20.01 6.76 7.74
CA TYR A 124 19.57 7.55 6.59
C TYR A 124 20.72 7.74 5.58
N SER A 125 20.36 8.03 4.33
CA SER A 125 21.25 8.57 3.31
C SER A 125 20.62 9.84 2.75
N GLY A 126 21.21 11.01 3.02
CA GLY A 126 20.55 12.30 2.79
C GLY A 126 19.23 12.42 3.57
N HIS A 127 18.10 12.54 2.87
CA HIS A 127 16.76 12.50 3.47
C HIS A 127 16.08 11.12 3.38
N PHE A 128 16.69 10.18 2.66
CA PHE A 128 16.13 8.87 2.40
C PHE A 128 16.35 7.93 3.59
N ARG A 129 15.26 7.29 4.06
CA ARG A 129 15.29 6.31 5.15
C ARG A 129 14.69 4.98 4.68
N PRO A 130 15.51 3.93 4.47
CA PRO A 130 15.04 2.64 3.95
C PRO A 130 14.15 1.90 4.95
N GLY A 131 14.31 2.15 6.26
CA GLY A 131 13.54 1.47 7.31
C GLY A 131 12.03 1.62 7.16
N PHE A 132 11.55 2.77 6.67
CA PHE A 132 10.11 2.99 6.48
C PHE A 132 9.49 2.08 5.41
N ALA A 133 10.24 1.73 4.36
CA ALA A 133 9.77 0.79 3.35
C ALA A 133 9.79 -0.65 3.89
N GLN A 134 10.82 -1.01 4.66
CA GLN A 134 10.91 -2.32 5.33
C GLN A 134 9.77 -2.51 6.33
N GLU A 135 9.50 -1.50 7.16
CA GLU A 135 8.36 -1.47 8.08
C GLU A 135 7.04 -1.65 7.34
N ALA A 136 6.85 -0.99 6.20
CA ALA A 136 5.62 -1.11 5.42
C ALA A 136 5.42 -2.52 4.83
N VAL A 137 6.50 -3.22 4.46
CA VAL A 137 6.45 -4.62 4.00
C VAL A 137 6.11 -5.56 5.17
N ALA A 138 6.72 -5.35 6.33
CA ALA A 138 6.40 -6.11 7.54
C ALA A 138 4.95 -5.86 8.00
N ASP A 139 4.48 -4.61 7.93
CA ASP A 139 3.10 -4.23 8.25
C ASP A 139 2.11 -4.84 7.27
N LEU A 140 2.46 -4.96 5.99
CA LEU A 140 1.64 -5.65 5.00
C LEU A 140 1.48 -7.13 5.35
N LYS A 141 2.59 -7.81 5.67
CA LYS A 141 2.55 -9.20 6.12
C LYS A 141 1.66 -9.37 7.35
N GLU A 142 1.89 -8.56 8.39
CA GLU A 142 1.09 -8.62 9.63
C GLU A 142 -0.40 -8.32 9.36
N SER A 143 -0.69 -7.34 8.50
CA SER A 143 -2.07 -6.99 8.17
C SER A 143 -2.80 -8.10 7.42
N LEU A 144 -2.09 -8.85 6.57
CA LEU A 144 -2.63 -10.03 5.88
C LEU A 144 -2.86 -11.20 6.83
N LEU A 145 -1.98 -11.40 7.82
CA LEU A 145 -2.15 -12.42 8.87
C LEU A 145 -3.36 -12.17 9.77
N LYS A 146 -3.72 -10.89 9.95
CA LYS A 146 -4.84 -10.44 10.79
C LYS A 146 -6.14 -10.19 10.02
N LEU A 147 -6.27 -10.74 8.82
CA LEU A 147 -7.56 -10.76 8.14
C LEU A 147 -8.45 -11.83 8.78
N ASP A 148 -9.70 -11.47 9.05
CA ASP A 148 -10.67 -12.38 9.72
C ASP A 148 -11.02 -13.57 8.81
N ASP A 149 -11.23 -13.26 7.54
CA ASP A 149 -11.16 -14.27 6.49
C ASP A 149 -9.68 -14.60 6.31
N LYS A 150 -9.27 -15.84 6.67
CA LYS A 150 -7.91 -16.34 6.40
C LYS A 150 -7.46 -15.82 5.03
N PRO A 151 -6.21 -15.34 4.86
CA PRO A 151 -5.75 -14.74 3.61
C PRO A 151 -5.85 -15.75 2.47
N GLY A 152 -7.05 -15.87 1.89
CA GLY A 152 -7.36 -16.72 0.76
C GLY A 152 -6.74 -16.07 -0.46
N GLU A 153 -6.08 -16.87 -1.30
CA GLU A 153 -5.44 -16.54 -2.59
C GLU A 153 -5.02 -15.08 -2.80
N ALA A 154 -4.46 -14.41 -1.78
CA ALA A 154 -4.05 -13.03 -1.93
C ALA A 154 -2.85 -13.02 -2.86
N THR A 155 -2.78 -12.05 -3.76
CA THR A 155 -1.66 -11.92 -4.69
C THR A 155 -1.03 -10.56 -4.51
N ILE A 156 0.26 -10.53 -4.19
CA ILE A 156 1.04 -9.32 -4.08
C ILE A 156 1.83 -9.15 -5.38
N PHE A 157 1.46 -8.13 -6.14
CA PHE A 157 2.19 -7.69 -7.32
C PHE A 157 3.23 -6.68 -6.89
N TRP A 158 4.50 -7.10 -6.86
CA TRP A 158 5.61 -6.27 -6.46
C TRP A 158 6.12 -5.43 -7.62
N GLU A 159 6.46 -4.17 -7.34
CA GLU A 159 7.30 -3.38 -8.25
C GLU A 159 8.59 -4.15 -8.52
N ASP A 160 9.26 -4.60 -7.45
CA ASP A 160 10.51 -5.34 -7.48
C ASP A 160 10.47 -6.51 -6.48
N PRO A 161 10.72 -7.76 -6.92
CA PRO A 161 10.76 -8.92 -6.03
C PRO A 161 11.74 -8.77 -4.88
N TRP A 162 12.84 -8.02 -5.06
CA TRP A 162 13.82 -7.78 -3.98
C TRP A 162 13.20 -7.14 -2.74
N ARG A 163 12.10 -6.38 -2.88
CA ARG A 163 11.46 -5.67 -1.76
C ARG A 163 10.82 -6.57 -0.73
N MET A 164 10.41 -7.79 -1.11
CA MET A 164 9.71 -8.68 -0.20
C MET A 164 10.65 -9.29 0.86
N GLY A 165 11.96 -9.16 0.68
CA GLY A 165 12.95 -9.85 1.50
C GLY A 165 13.01 -11.34 1.14
N ASP A 166 13.34 -12.16 2.14
CA ASP A 166 13.42 -13.61 1.99
C ASP A 166 12.02 -14.26 2.07
N LEU A 167 11.63 -14.94 0.99
CA LEU A 167 10.33 -15.60 0.88
C LEU A 167 10.19 -16.74 1.89
N GLU A 168 11.19 -17.61 1.97
CA GLU A 168 11.16 -18.83 2.78
C GLU A 168 11.19 -18.50 4.27
N LYS A 169 11.90 -17.43 4.63
CA LYS A 169 12.03 -17.03 6.03
C LYS A 169 10.82 -16.26 6.54
N TYR A 170 10.28 -15.33 5.75
CA TYR A 170 9.28 -14.38 6.25
C TYR A 170 7.86 -14.62 5.75
N TRP A 171 7.65 -15.24 4.59
CA TRP A 171 6.33 -15.33 3.97
C TRP A 171 5.75 -16.75 4.04
N THR A 172 6.44 -17.74 3.48
CA THR A 172 5.94 -19.12 3.36
C THR A 172 5.48 -19.77 4.67
N PRO A 173 6.18 -19.59 5.82
CA PRO A 173 5.81 -20.29 7.06
C PRO A 173 4.47 -19.83 7.64
N GLU A 174 4.10 -18.57 7.45
CA GLU A 174 2.92 -17.97 8.06
C GLU A 174 1.80 -17.70 7.03
N LEU A 175 2.17 -17.48 5.76
CA LEU A 175 1.28 -17.11 4.66
C LEU A 175 1.51 -17.97 3.40
N PRO A 176 1.39 -19.32 3.47
CA PRO A 176 1.69 -20.20 2.34
C PRO A 176 0.76 -19.99 1.12
N ASN A 177 -0.42 -19.42 1.34
CA ASN A 177 -1.43 -19.20 0.29
C ASN A 177 -1.29 -17.85 -0.43
N VAL A 178 -0.36 -17.00 0.00
CA VAL A 178 -0.12 -15.70 -0.64
C VAL A 178 0.81 -15.89 -1.83
N LYS A 179 0.33 -15.52 -3.01
CA LYS A 179 1.11 -15.54 -4.26
C LYS A 179 1.90 -14.24 -4.38
N HIS A 180 3.14 -14.34 -4.83
CA HIS A 180 4.00 -13.19 -5.07
C HIS A 180 4.34 -13.13 -6.55
N GLU A 181 3.91 -12.05 -7.20
CA GLU A 181 4.11 -11.83 -8.63
C GLU A 181 4.83 -10.50 -8.86
N LYS A 182 5.45 -10.34 -10.02
CA LYS A 182 6.12 -9.10 -10.40
C LYS A 182 5.21 -8.32 -11.34
N ILE A 183 5.07 -7.02 -11.12
CA ILE A 183 4.40 -6.12 -12.08
C ILE A 183 5.19 -6.11 -13.39
N ASP A 184 4.49 -6.25 -14.52
CA ASP A 184 5.13 -6.21 -15.82
C ASP A 184 5.85 -4.86 -16.04
N ARG A 185 7.09 -4.93 -16.52
CA ARG A 185 7.98 -3.79 -16.76
C ARG A 185 8.29 -3.58 -18.25
N ASN A 186 7.48 -4.14 -19.14
CA ASN A 186 7.67 -4.05 -20.60
C ASN A 186 7.58 -2.62 -21.17
N CYS A 187 7.12 -1.64 -20.39
CA CYS A 187 7.04 -0.24 -20.79
C CYS A 187 7.69 0.71 -19.78
N ASN A 188 7.58 2.02 -20.00
CA ASN A 188 8.10 3.01 -19.05
C ASN A 188 7.25 3.02 -17.77
N VAL A 189 7.65 2.18 -16.81
CA VAL A 189 6.96 1.97 -15.52
C VAL A 189 6.70 3.27 -14.78
N SER A 190 7.58 4.27 -14.94
CA SER A 190 7.43 5.55 -14.25
C SER A 190 6.39 6.46 -14.87
N ARG A 191 6.32 6.54 -16.21
CA ARG A 191 5.40 7.43 -16.93
C ARG A 191 4.02 6.80 -17.12
N GLU A 192 4.00 5.50 -17.40
CA GLU A 192 2.81 4.74 -17.77
C GLU A 192 2.26 3.92 -16.58
N GLU A 193 2.73 4.19 -15.37
CA GLU A 193 2.29 3.55 -14.12
C GLU A 193 0.77 3.47 -14.01
N SER A 194 0.06 4.58 -14.27
CA SER A 194 -1.40 4.60 -14.18
C SER A 194 -2.10 3.68 -15.17
N GLN A 195 -1.47 3.39 -16.31
CA GLN A 195 -2.00 2.48 -17.32
C GLN A 195 -1.77 1.03 -16.88
N ILE A 196 -0.57 0.71 -16.40
CA ILE A 196 -0.23 -0.60 -15.84
C ILE A 196 -1.20 -0.95 -14.69
N LEU A 197 -1.44 -0.01 -13.77
CA LEU A 197 -2.35 -0.23 -12.65
C LEU A 197 -3.82 -0.40 -13.08
N LYS A 198 -4.23 0.22 -14.19
CA LYS A 198 -5.57 0.02 -14.77
C LYS A 198 -5.70 -1.34 -15.43
N GLU A 199 -4.70 -1.75 -16.19
CA GLU A 199 -4.67 -3.07 -16.83
C GLU A 199 -4.72 -4.19 -15.80
N LEU A 200 -3.91 -4.09 -14.74
CA LEU A 200 -3.92 -5.05 -13.63
C LEU A 200 -5.29 -5.10 -12.91
N ALA A 201 -5.95 -3.96 -12.76
CA ALA A 201 -7.31 -3.90 -12.21
C ALA A 201 -8.33 -4.55 -13.14
N GLN A 202 -8.22 -4.31 -14.44
CA GLN A 202 -9.11 -4.90 -15.45
C GLN A 202 -8.97 -6.43 -15.50
N GLN A 203 -7.74 -6.95 -15.57
CA GLN A 203 -7.47 -8.39 -15.52
C GLN A 203 -8.06 -9.04 -14.26
N THR A 204 -8.00 -8.34 -13.13
CA THR A 204 -8.60 -8.82 -11.89
C THR A 204 -10.13 -8.88 -11.98
N LEU A 205 -10.78 -7.84 -12.48
CA LEU A 205 -12.24 -7.80 -12.64
C LEU A 205 -12.73 -8.88 -13.62
N GLU A 206 -12.01 -9.07 -14.74
CA GLU A 206 -12.30 -10.13 -15.71
C GLU A 206 -12.18 -11.52 -15.05
N SER A 207 -11.10 -11.77 -14.31
CA SER A 207 -10.93 -13.04 -13.59
C SER A 207 -12.02 -13.33 -12.55
N MET A 208 -12.56 -12.29 -11.92
CA MET A 208 -13.66 -12.42 -10.96
C MET A 208 -15.00 -12.68 -11.64
N ASN A 209 -15.25 -12.07 -12.79
CA ASN A 209 -16.47 -12.31 -13.58
C ASN A 209 -16.52 -13.73 -14.11
N THR A 210 -15.39 -14.28 -14.60
CA THR A 210 -15.33 -15.68 -15.07
C THR A 210 -15.62 -16.66 -13.93
N LYS A 211 -15.00 -16.46 -12.76
CA LYS A 211 -15.26 -17.31 -11.57
C LYS A 211 -16.74 -17.29 -11.14
N ASN A 212 -17.44 -16.17 -11.33
CA ASN A 212 -18.87 -16.07 -11.00
C ASN A 212 -19.80 -16.70 -12.04
N GLN A 213 -19.32 -17.00 -13.25
CA GLN A 213 -20.11 -17.67 -14.31
C GLN A 213 -19.98 -19.20 -14.25
N GLU A 214 -18.94 -19.71 -13.61
CA GLU A 214 -18.67 -21.15 -13.43
C GLU A 214 -19.32 -21.76 -12.18
N VAL A 215 -19.96 -20.93 -11.34
CA VAL A 215 -20.70 -21.30 -10.12
C VAL A 215 -22.19 -21.15 -10.36
#